data_AF-A0A7X8VB85-F1
#
_entry.id   AF-A0A7X8VB85-F1
#
_cell.length_a   1.000
_cell.length_b   1.000
_cell.length_c   1.000
_cell.angle_alpha   90.00
_cell.angle_beta   90.00
_cell.angle_gamma   90.00
#
_symmetry.space_group_name_H-M   'P 1'
#
loop_
_entity.id
_entity.type
_entity.pdbx_description
1 polymer ?
#
loop_
_entity_poly.entity_id
_entity_poly.type
_entity_poly.pdbx_seq_one_letter_code
_entity_poly.pdbx_strand_id
1 'polypeptide(L)'
;MDICVIDTSALIADTDLIKKLFLCRIVIHTVVVEELSKLCKKSGITGANARKVKNELLMIKNRGDFYKGIQLPNCIIQFDDRKPSTDKFLRFGFDPHDNDNLLLCVAKELQSETNQKVTLFTGDKFFSLKAGNDINIEYVKQKSRTGKKKKGKNKGYYNKGSELAIKRA
;
A
#
# COMPACT_ATOMS: atom_id res chain seq x y z
N MET A 1 -17.99 -2.83 9.98
CA MET A 1 -16.60 -3.30 9.83
C MET A 1 -15.97 -2.51 8.71
N ASP A 2 -14.89 -1.78 9.01
CA ASP A 2 -14.19 -0.94 8.05
C ASP A 2 -13.60 -1.78 6.91
N ILE A 3 -13.37 -1.15 5.76
CA ILE A 3 -12.82 -1.79 4.56
C ILE A 3 -11.42 -1.28 4.31
N CYS A 4 -10.46 -2.20 4.21
CA CYS A 4 -9.07 -1.91 3.89
C CYS A 4 -8.77 -2.41 2.48
N VAL A 5 -8.61 -1.51 1.52
CA VAL A 5 -8.18 -1.84 0.15
C VAL A 5 -6.65 -1.79 0.11
N ILE A 6 -6.01 -2.87 -0.33
CA ILE A 6 -4.56 -3.01 -0.21
C ILE A 6 -3.89 -2.97 -1.59
N ASP A 7 -2.94 -2.06 -1.76
CA ASP A 7 -2.04 -1.96 -2.91
C ASP A 7 -0.88 -2.99 -2.81
N THR A 8 -0.38 -3.44 -3.95
CA THR A 8 0.87 -4.19 -4.10
C THR A 8 2.01 -3.52 -3.33
N SER A 9 2.19 -2.21 -3.48
CA SER A 9 3.31 -1.49 -2.87
C SER A 9 3.28 -1.56 -1.33
N ALA A 10 2.09 -1.57 -0.72
CA ALA A 10 1.90 -1.73 0.72
C ALA A 10 2.29 -3.13 1.20
N LEU A 11 1.86 -4.18 0.49
CA LEU A 11 2.22 -5.57 0.81
C LEU A 11 3.72 -5.82 0.68
N ILE A 12 4.38 -5.16 -0.28
CA ILE A 12 5.82 -5.23 -0.45
C ILE A 12 6.57 -4.45 0.63
N ALA A 13 6.05 -3.30 1.06
CA ALA A 13 6.64 -2.49 2.10
C ALA A 13 6.60 -3.17 3.48
N ASP A 14 5.48 -3.83 3.80
CA ASP A 14 5.31 -4.63 5.01
C ASP A 14 4.65 -5.97 4.71
N THR A 15 5.46 -7.04 4.69
CA THR A 15 4.98 -8.39 4.38
C THR A 15 4.06 -8.97 5.45
N ASP A 16 3.97 -8.35 6.63
CA ASP A 16 3.06 -8.78 7.71
C ASP A 16 1.78 -7.92 7.77
N LEU A 17 1.54 -7.04 6.79
CA LEU A 17 0.43 -6.08 6.81
C LEU A 17 -0.93 -6.75 7.07
N ILE A 18 -1.21 -7.88 6.41
CA ILE A 18 -2.48 -8.62 6.56
C ILE A 18 -2.74 -9.01 8.02
N LYS A 19 -1.70 -9.41 8.76
CA LYS A 19 -1.79 -9.81 10.18
C LYS A 19 -1.99 -8.64 11.13
N LYS A 20 -1.65 -7.42 10.69
CA LYS A 20 -1.71 -6.20 11.51
C LYS A 20 -3.03 -5.44 11.36
N LEU A 21 -3.83 -5.80 10.37
CA LEU A 21 -5.13 -5.22 10.17
C LEU A 21 -6.15 -5.99 11.03
N PHE A 22 -6.89 -5.26 11.86
CA PHE A 22 -7.83 -5.80 12.82
C PHE A 22 -9.20 -5.16 12.65
N LEU A 23 -10.27 -5.91 12.92
CA LEU A 23 -11.65 -5.47 12.90
C LEU A 23 -12.08 -4.84 11.56
N CYS A 24 -11.57 -5.40 10.45
CA CYS A 24 -11.79 -4.88 9.10
C CYS A 24 -12.00 -6.00 8.06
N ARG A 25 -12.51 -5.61 6.88
CA ARG A 25 -12.55 -6.40 5.66
C ARG A 25 -11.37 -5.98 4.78
N ILE A 26 -10.41 -6.87 4.60
CA ILE A 26 -9.26 -6.68 3.72
C ILE A 26 -9.68 -7.07 2.30
N VAL A 27 -9.56 -6.13 1.37
CA VAL A 27 -9.87 -6.30 -0.05
C VAL A 27 -8.58 -6.20 -0.85
N ILE A 28 -8.25 -7.24 -1.60
CA ILE A 28 -7.13 -7.28 -2.54
C ILE A 28 -7.71 -7.46 -3.94
N HIS A 29 -7.60 -6.42 -4.77
CA HIS A 29 -8.13 -6.49 -6.12
C HIS A 29 -7.28 -7.39 -7.03
N THR A 30 -7.87 -8.00 -8.06
CA THR A 30 -7.16 -8.90 -8.98
C THR A 30 -5.95 -8.26 -9.68
N VAL A 31 -6.00 -6.94 -9.93
CA VAL A 31 -4.84 -6.18 -10.46
C VAL A 31 -3.62 -6.29 -9.54
N VAL A 32 -3.82 -6.25 -8.23
CA VAL A 32 -2.75 -6.39 -7.22
C VAL A 32 -2.21 -7.82 -7.19
N VAL A 33 -3.08 -8.81 -7.37
CA VAL A 33 -2.66 -10.23 -7.47
C VAL A 33 -1.76 -10.44 -8.70
N GLU A 34 -2.12 -9.86 -9.85
CA GLU A 34 -1.34 -9.95 -11.08
C GLU A 34 0.02 -9.25 -10.96
N GLU A 35 0.06 -8.08 -10.31
CA GLU A 35 1.32 -7.38 -10.02
C GLU A 35 2.23 -8.17 -9.08
N LEU A 36 1.68 -8.74 -8.00
CA LEU A 36 2.43 -9.62 -7.09
C LEU A 36 3.02 -10.82 -7.82
N SER A 37 2.28 -11.42 -8.75
CA SER A 37 2.76 -12.53 -9.60
C SER A 37 3.99 -12.11 -10.43
N LYS A 38 3.93 -10.93 -11.06
CA LYS A 38 5.07 -10.36 -11.80
C LYS A 38 6.25 -10.08 -10.87
N LEU A 39 6.01 -9.50 -9.69
CA LEU A 39 7.07 -9.21 -8.72
C LEU A 39 7.74 -10.46 -8.15
N CYS A 40 7.02 -11.58 -8.02
CA CYS A 40 7.60 -12.86 -7.57
C CYS A 40 8.74 -13.36 -8.47
N LYS A 41 8.77 -12.95 -9.74
CA LYS A 41 9.83 -13.28 -10.72
C LYS A 41 11.06 -12.38 -10.59
N LYS A 42 10.95 -11.24 -9.91
CA LYS A 42 12.08 -10.31 -9.73
C LYS A 42 13.09 -10.85 -8.70
N SER A 43 14.35 -10.46 -8.90
CA SER A 43 15.43 -10.67 -7.93
C SER A 43 15.44 -9.56 -6.86
N GLY A 44 16.30 -9.70 -5.86
CA GLY A 44 16.46 -8.70 -4.81
C GLY A 44 15.33 -8.67 -3.76
N ILE A 45 15.28 -7.57 -3.00
CA ILE A 45 14.39 -7.44 -1.83
C ILE A 45 12.91 -7.41 -2.21
N THR A 46 12.57 -6.75 -3.31
CA THR A 46 11.18 -6.65 -3.80
C THR A 46 10.63 -8.02 -4.14
N GLY A 47 11.35 -8.83 -4.92
CA GLY A 47 10.91 -10.17 -5.25
C GLY A 47 10.89 -11.11 -4.04
N ALA A 48 11.84 -10.95 -3.10
CA ALA A 48 11.83 -11.71 -1.86
C ALA A 48 10.59 -11.39 -1.00
N ASN A 49 10.20 -10.11 -0.91
CA ASN A 49 8.99 -9.69 -0.20
C ASN A 49 7.73 -10.18 -0.90
N ALA A 50 7.65 -10.10 -2.24
CA ALA A 50 6.53 -10.64 -3.00
C ALA A 50 6.33 -12.14 -2.76
N ARG A 51 7.42 -12.93 -2.73
CA ARG A 51 7.35 -14.37 -2.43
C ARG A 51 6.88 -14.65 -1.00
N LYS A 52 7.25 -13.81 -0.02
CA LYS A 52 6.73 -13.91 1.36
C LYS A 52 5.22 -13.66 1.40
N VAL A 53 4.75 -12.59 0.78
CA VAL A 53 3.31 -12.27 0.67
C VAL A 53 2.56 -13.41 0.00
N LYS A 54 3.08 -13.92 -1.14
CA LYS A 54 2.52 -15.09 -1.83
C LYS A 54 2.38 -16.30 -0.90
N ASN A 55 3.43 -16.63 -0.15
CA ASN A 55 3.39 -17.78 0.77
C ASN A 55 2.37 -17.57 1.89
N GLU A 56 2.21 -16.34 2.39
CA GLU A 56 1.16 -16.01 3.36
C GLU A 56 -0.24 -16.16 2.78
N LEU A 57 -0.48 -15.65 1.57
CA LEU A 57 -1.76 -15.83 0.88
C LEU A 57 -2.07 -17.32 0.62
N LEU A 58 -1.06 -18.14 0.29
CA LEU A 58 -1.23 -19.59 0.14
C LEU A 58 -1.61 -20.26 1.45
N MET A 59 -1.01 -19.85 2.58
CA MET A 59 -1.40 -20.37 3.90
C MET A 59 -2.84 -20.00 4.26
N ILE A 60 -3.27 -18.79 3.92
CA ILE A 60 -4.66 -18.34 4.13
C ILE A 60 -5.63 -19.11 3.23
N LYS A 61 -5.26 -19.37 1.96
CA LYS A 61 -6.06 -20.14 0.98
C LYS A 61 -6.46 -21.52 1.51
N ASN A 62 -5.62 -22.16 2.33
CA ASN A 62 -5.94 -23.46 2.93
C ASN A 62 -7.18 -23.42 3.86
N ARG A 63 -7.69 -22.23 4.19
CA ARG A 63 -8.87 -22.04 5.04
C ARG A 63 -10.15 -21.72 4.26
N GLY A 64 -10.09 -21.53 2.94
CA GLY A 64 -11.26 -21.21 2.14
C GLY A 64 -10.96 -20.58 0.78
N ASP A 65 -11.99 -19.96 0.21
CA ASP A 65 -11.92 -19.31 -1.11
C ASP A 65 -11.86 -17.79 -0.95
N PHE A 66 -10.82 -17.16 -1.51
CA PHE A 66 -10.65 -15.71 -1.43
C PHE A 66 -11.80 -14.93 -2.07
N TYR A 67 -12.43 -15.44 -3.14
CA TYR A 67 -13.54 -14.75 -3.79
C TYR A 67 -14.86 -14.87 -3.01
N LYS A 68 -14.95 -15.82 -2.08
CA LYS A 68 -16.07 -15.94 -1.12
C LYS A 68 -15.77 -15.23 0.21
N GLY A 69 -14.55 -14.74 0.39
CA GLY A 69 -14.03 -14.23 1.65
C GLY A 69 -13.59 -15.36 2.58
N ILE A 70 -12.44 -15.15 3.22
CA ILE A 70 -11.87 -16.07 4.21
C ILE A 70 -11.88 -15.37 5.56
N GLN A 71 -12.60 -15.95 6.51
CA GLN A 71 -12.61 -15.48 7.89
C GLN A 71 -11.27 -15.80 8.56
N LEU A 72 -10.59 -14.77 9.06
CA LEU A 72 -9.45 -14.87 9.96
C LEU A 72 -9.89 -14.49 11.38
N PRO A 73 -9.09 -14.75 12.43
CA PRO A 73 -9.49 -14.48 13.81
C PRO A 73 -9.99 -13.04 14.04
N ASN A 74 -9.40 -12.06 13.36
CA ASN A 74 -9.65 -10.64 13.61
C ASN A 74 -10.14 -9.84 12.39
N CYS A 75 -10.26 -10.47 11.22
CA CYS A 75 -10.61 -9.79 9.96
C CYS A 75 -11.19 -10.77 8.95
N ILE A 76 -11.79 -10.26 7.89
CA ILE A 76 -12.13 -11.04 6.69
C ILE A 76 -11.18 -10.60 5.58
N ILE A 77 -10.55 -11.53 4.88
CA ILE A 77 -9.77 -11.23 3.69
C ILE A 77 -10.45 -11.79 2.46
N GLN A 78 -10.50 -10.99 1.40
CA GLN A 78 -11.12 -11.39 0.14
C GLN A 78 -10.39 -10.83 -1.07
N PHE A 79 -10.54 -11.53 -2.19
CA PHE A 79 -10.21 -10.99 -3.50
C PHE A 79 -11.45 -10.34 -4.11
N ASP A 80 -11.22 -9.28 -4.87
CA ASP A 80 -12.26 -8.57 -5.61
C ASP A 80 -11.82 -8.49 -7.08
N ASP A 81 -12.68 -8.96 -7.97
CA ASP A 81 -12.47 -9.02 -9.42
C ASP A 81 -13.42 -8.08 -10.18
N ARG A 82 -14.10 -7.16 -9.48
CA ARG A 82 -15.00 -6.22 -10.14
C ARG A 82 -14.26 -5.41 -11.19
N LYS A 83 -14.94 -5.11 -12.29
CA LYS A 83 -14.46 -4.08 -13.21
C LYS A 83 -14.94 -2.72 -12.67
N PRO A 84 -14.06 -1.85 -12.16
CA PRO A 84 -14.51 -0.61 -11.56
C PRO A 84 -15.01 0.38 -12.61
N SER A 85 -15.95 1.24 -12.24
CA SER A 85 -16.45 2.29 -13.13
C SER A 85 -15.44 3.45 -13.27
N THR A 86 -14.57 3.36 -14.29
CA THR A 86 -13.59 4.41 -14.59
C THR A 86 -14.26 5.71 -15.01
N ASP A 87 -15.37 5.65 -15.76
CA ASP A 87 -16.08 6.85 -16.22
C ASP A 87 -16.67 7.68 -15.06
N LYS A 88 -17.00 7.02 -13.95
CA LYS A 88 -17.59 7.66 -12.77
C LYS A 88 -16.54 8.15 -11.77
N PHE A 89 -15.51 7.36 -11.51
CA PHE A 89 -14.61 7.57 -10.37
C PHE A 89 -13.23 8.11 -10.75
N LEU A 90 -12.84 7.98 -12.01
CA LEU A 90 -11.54 8.45 -12.50
C LEU A 90 -11.59 9.94 -12.84
N ARG A 91 -10.57 10.68 -12.41
CA ARG A 91 -10.46 12.12 -12.75
C ARG A 91 -9.95 12.27 -14.19
N PHE A 92 -10.36 13.35 -14.83
CA PHE A 92 -9.85 13.73 -16.15
C PHE A 92 -8.31 13.79 -16.15
N GLY A 93 -7.69 13.24 -17.20
CA GLY A 93 -6.24 13.22 -17.40
C GLY A 93 -5.53 11.97 -16.86
N PHE A 94 -6.21 11.11 -16.08
CA PHE A 94 -5.65 9.81 -15.68
C PHE A 94 -5.98 8.71 -16.70
N ASP A 95 -5.03 7.80 -16.89
CA ASP A 95 -5.18 6.63 -17.78
C ASP A 95 -6.11 5.58 -17.13
N PRO A 96 -7.23 5.19 -17.77
CA PRO A 96 -8.14 4.17 -17.25
C PRO A 96 -7.56 2.74 -17.29
N HIS A 97 -6.42 2.51 -17.95
CA HIS A 97 -5.74 1.22 -18.00
C HIS A 97 -4.60 1.09 -16.99
N ASP A 98 -4.25 2.17 -16.29
CA ASP A 98 -3.24 2.15 -15.23
C ASP A 98 -3.80 1.44 -13.98
N ASN A 99 -3.02 0.50 -13.44
CA ASN A 99 -3.47 -0.34 -12.34
C ASN A 99 -3.72 0.44 -11.04
N ASP A 100 -2.91 1.47 -10.75
CA ASP A 100 -3.13 2.33 -9.58
C ASP A 100 -4.48 3.05 -9.71
N ASN A 101 -4.76 3.58 -10.89
CA ASN A 101 -6.00 4.29 -11.19
C ASN A 101 -7.21 3.36 -11.10
N LEU A 102 -7.09 2.12 -11.58
CA LEU A 102 -8.12 1.10 -11.41
C LEU A 102 -8.36 0.80 -9.92
N LEU A 103 -7.30 0.60 -9.14
CA LEU A 103 -7.41 0.33 -7.70
C LEU A 103 -8.05 1.49 -6.94
N LEU A 104 -7.72 2.73 -7.32
CA LEU A 104 -8.37 3.93 -6.78
C LEU A 104 -9.88 3.95 -7.10
N CYS A 105 -10.27 3.57 -8.32
CA CYS A 105 -11.67 3.48 -8.71
C CYS A 105 -12.40 2.40 -7.91
N VAL A 106 -11.80 1.22 -7.70
CA VAL A 106 -12.35 0.16 -6.84
C VAL A 106 -12.63 0.69 -5.44
N ALA A 107 -11.67 1.40 -4.86
CA ALA A 107 -11.79 1.91 -3.50
C ALA A 107 -12.89 2.99 -3.37
N LYS A 108 -13.02 3.88 -4.36
CA LYS A 108 -14.11 4.88 -4.42
C LYS A 108 -15.48 4.25 -4.67
N GLU A 109 -15.55 3.23 -5.51
CA GLU A 109 -16.78 2.50 -5.78
C GLU A 109 -17.29 1.80 -4.53
N LEU A 110 -16.41 1.07 -3.84
CA LEU A 110 -16.70 0.48 -2.53
C LEU A 110 -17.21 1.52 -1.53
N GLN A 111 -16.57 2.69 -1.47
CA GLN A 111 -16.98 3.79 -0.59
C GLN A 111 -18.38 4.31 -0.95
N SER A 112 -18.75 4.32 -2.22
CA SER A 112 -20.08 4.76 -2.67
C SER A 112 -21.19 3.73 -2.40
N GLU A 113 -20.84 2.45 -2.27
CA GLU A 113 -21.76 1.34 -2.04
C GLU A 113 -22.02 1.08 -0.55
N THR A 114 -21.28 1.73 0.36
CA THR A 114 -21.28 1.40 1.78
C THR A 114 -21.17 2.63 2.68
N ASN A 115 -21.77 2.54 3.86
CA ASN A 115 -21.58 3.54 4.92
C ASN A 115 -20.33 3.25 5.77
N GLN A 116 -19.58 2.18 5.47
CA GLN A 116 -18.36 1.83 6.18
C GLN A 116 -17.18 2.68 5.72
N LYS A 117 -16.23 2.95 6.62
CA LYS A 117 -15.01 3.66 6.25
C LYS A 117 -14.17 2.80 5.32
N VAL A 118 -13.81 3.34 4.15
CA VAL A 118 -12.87 2.72 3.21
C VAL A 118 -11.52 3.40 3.31
N THR A 119 -10.48 2.61 3.58
CA THR A 119 -9.09 3.07 3.65
C THR A 119 -8.23 2.31 2.67
N LEU A 120 -7.54 3.02 1.79
CA LEU A 120 -6.58 2.46 0.86
C LEU A 120 -5.17 2.49 1.48
N PHE A 121 -4.52 1.33 1.54
CA PHE A 121 -3.16 1.18 2.04
C PHE A 121 -2.19 1.13 0.87
N THR A 122 -1.21 2.04 0.86
CA THR A 122 -0.19 2.12 -0.19
C THR A 122 1.19 2.44 0.39
N GLY A 123 2.23 1.91 -0.24
CA GLY A 123 3.63 2.26 0.00
C GLY A 123 4.14 3.37 -0.92
N ASP A 124 3.32 3.86 -1.86
CA ASP A 124 3.64 4.97 -2.75
C ASP A 124 2.97 6.28 -2.29
N LYS A 125 3.78 7.32 -2.12
CA LYS A 125 3.29 8.64 -1.76
C LYS A 125 2.56 9.32 -2.92
N PHE A 126 2.94 9.05 -4.18
CA PHE A 126 2.26 9.64 -5.32
C PHE A 126 0.81 9.17 -5.44
N PHE A 127 0.50 7.96 -4.98
CA PHE A 127 -0.87 7.47 -4.93
C PHE A 127 -1.79 8.41 -4.12
N SER A 128 -1.31 8.91 -2.97
CA SER A 128 -2.06 9.90 -2.18
C SER A 128 -2.32 11.21 -2.93
N LEU A 129 -1.40 11.63 -3.79
CA LEU A 129 -1.58 12.81 -4.64
C LEU A 129 -2.62 12.55 -5.75
N LYS A 130 -2.62 11.36 -6.35
CA LYS A 130 -3.63 10.94 -7.35
C LYS A 130 -5.05 10.93 -6.74
N ALA A 131 -5.17 10.43 -5.51
CA ALA A 131 -6.45 10.30 -4.83
C ALA A 131 -7.02 11.62 -4.29
N GLY A 132 -6.14 12.57 -3.93
CA GLY A 132 -6.55 13.81 -3.26
C GLY A 132 -7.22 13.52 -1.92
N ASN A 133 -8.37 14.16 -1.65
CA ASN A 133 -9.12 14.02 -0.40
C ASN A 133 -10.39 13.16 -0.53
N ASP A 134 -10.56 12.45 -1.66
CA ASP A 134 -11.80 11.71 -1.94
C ASP A 134 -11.91 10.42 -1.10
N ILE A 135 -10.77 9.85 -0.70
CA ILE A 135 -10.70 8.59 0.02
C ILE A 135 -9.64 8.63 1.11
N ASN A 136 -9.86 7.89 2.19
CA ASN A 136 -8.87 7.77 3.25
C ASN A 136 -7.68 6.94 2.75
N ILE A 137 -6.46 7.44 2.94
CA ILE A 137 -5.22 6.74 2.55
C ILE A 137 -4.31 6.59 3.74
N GLU A 138 -3.77 5.39 3.90
CA GLU A 138 -2.76 5.09 4.92
C GLU A 138 -1.44 4.66 4.27
N TYR A 139 -0.36 5.34 4.65
CA TYR A 139 0.96 5.10 4.10
C TYR A 139 1.71 4.00 4.86
N VAL A 140 2.07 2.93 4.16
CA VAL A 140 2.83 1.81 4.73
C VAL A 140 4.33 2.04 4.51
N LYS A 141 5.04 2.39 5.59
CA LYS A 141 6.49 2.58 5.56
C LYS A 141 7.20 1.24 5.37
N GLN A 142 8.14 1.20 4.44
CA GLN A 142 9.01 0.04 4.29
C GLN A 142 9.83 -0.17 5.57
N LYS A 143 9.69 -1.36 6.17
CA LYS A 143 10.52 -1.73 7.34
C LYS A 143 11.98 -1.77 6.90
N SER A 144 12.76 -0.76 7.28
CA SER A 144 14.21 -0.84 7.18
C SER A 144 14.66 -1.97 8.10
N ARG A 145 15.48 -2.90 7.61
CA ARG A 145 16.17 -3.85 8.48
C ARG A 145 17.08 -3.04 9.41
N THR A 146 16.68 -2.88 10.66
CA THR A 146 17.56 -2.38 11.70
C THR A 146 18.74 -3.36 11.86
N GLY A 147 19.97 -2.88 11.62
CA GLY A 147 21.18 -3.48 12.20
C GLY A 147 22.23 -4.13 11.29
N LYS A 148 22.78 -3.44 10.28
CA LYS A 148 24.25 -3.41 10.17
C LYS A 148 24.69 -2.04 10.66
N LYS A 149 25.39 -2.00 11.81
CA LYS A 149 26.04 -0.79 12.34
C LYS A 149 26.82 -0.13 11.21
N LYS A 150 26.31 0.96 10.64
CA LYS A 150 27.12 1.84 9.80
C LYS A 150 28.17 2.44 10.73
N LYS A 151 29.45 2.12 10.50
CA LYS A 151 30.57 2.89 11.06
C LYS A 151 30.30 4.36 10.76
N GLY A 152 30.30 5.20 11.80
CA GLY A 152 30.00 6.62 11.68
C GLY A 152 30.89 7.27 10.64
N LYS A 153 30.28 7.90 9.62
CA LYS A 153 30.94 8.94 8.86
C LYS A 153 30.36 10.26 9.33
N ASN A 154 31.27 11.17 9.69
CA ASN A 154 31.06 12.40 10.43
C ASN A 154 29.88 13.24 9.92
N LYS A 155 29.11 13.78 10.88
CA LYS A 155 28.09 14.81 10.64
C LYS A 155 28.80 16.10 10.21
N GLY A 156 28.85 16.34 8.90
CA GLY A 156 29.15 17.67 8.37
C GLY A 156 27.86 18.43 8.15
N TYR A 157 27.45 19.24 9.12
CA TYR A 157 26.49 20.33 8.88
C TYR A 157 26.93 21.53 9.71
N TYR A 158 27.52 22.52 9.06
CA TYR A 158 27.25 23.93 9.33
C TYR A 158 27.47 24.71 8.04
N ASN A 159 26.37 25.28 7.52
CA ASN A 159 26.41 26.38 6.58
C ASN A 159 27.19 27.53 7.23
N LYS A 160 28.33 27.91 6.67
CA LYS A 160 28.95 29.21 6.98
C LYS A 160 28.19 30.29 6.22
N GLY A 161 27.11 30.78 6.80
CA GLY A 161 26.38 31.95 6.36
C GLY A 161 26.01 32.80 7.56
N SER A 162 26.53 34.03 7.57
CA SER A 162 26.22 35.16 8.46
C SER A 162 26.45 34.97 9.96
N GLU A 163 27.67 35.30 10.42
CA GLU A 163 27.80 36.05 11.67
C GLU A 163 28.46 37.40 11.35
N LEU A 164 27.72 38.46 11.66
CA LEU A 164 28.15 39.83 11.64
C LEU A 164 29.37 39.99 12.56
N ALA A 165 30.54 40.22 11.98
CA ALA A 165 31.64 40.85 12.70
C ALA A 165 31.38 42.36 12.80
N ILE A 166 30.44 42.75 13.65
CA ILE A 166 30.51 44.07 14.30
C ILE A 166 31.48 43.89 15.48
N LYS A 167 32.72 44.36 15.34
CA LYS A 167 33.49 44.94 16.45
C LYS A 167 34.66 45.77 15.94
N ARG A 168 34.45 47.08 16.01
CA ARG A 168 35.38 48.18 16.28
C ARG A 168 36.84 47.79 16.57
N ALA A 169 37.75 48.37 15.79
CA ALA A 169 38.90 49.16 16.26
C ALA A 169 39.25 50.16 15.17
#